data_AF-A0A3D1QF58-F1
#
_entry.id   AF-A0A3D1QF58-F1
#
_cell.length_a   1.000
_cell.length_b   1.000
_cell.length_c   1.000
_cell.angle_alpha   90.00
_cell.angle_beta   90.00
_cell.angle_gamma   90.00
#
_symmetry.space_group_name_H-M   'P 1'
#
loop_
_entity.id
_entity.type
_entity.pdbx_description
1 polymer ?
#
loop_
_entity_poly.entity_id
_entity_poly.type
_entity_poly.pdbx_seq_one_letter_code
_entity_poly.pdbx_strand_id
1 'polypeptide(L)' 'MKHNPDDRRDNVDKIQFNINHTIENMEKAEETMELTEDPRQKKAIKEKNVRRKDALDGFRNEIKDEAEAKEHRYK' A
#
# COMPACT_ATOMS: atom_id res chain seq x y z
N MET A 1 3.21 -18.41 14.01
CA MET A 1 2.53 -17.38 14.84
C MET A 1 1.03 -17.61 14.75
N LYS A 2 0.33 -17.69 15.88
CA LYS A 2 -1.12 -17.94 15.93
C LYS A 2 -1.82 -16.59 15.77
N HIS A 3 -2.28 -16.25 14.56
CA HIS A 3 -3.05 -15.02 14.34
C HIS A 3 -4.41 -15.15 15.03
N ASN A 4 -4.62 -14.30 16.03
CA ASN A 4 -5.89 -14.18 16.73
C ASN A 4 -6.95 -13.68 15.73
N PRO A 5 -8.15 -14.29 15.69
CA PRO A 5 -9.19 -13.91 14.74
C PRO A 5 -9.71 -12.48 14.93
N ASP A 6 -9.65 -11.93 16.15
CA ASP A 6 -10.05 -10.54 16.43
C ASP A 6 -9.03 -9.50 15.88
N ASP A 7 -7.73 -9.84 15.81
CA ASP A 7 -6.69 -8.96 15.26
C ASP A 7 -6.76 -8.80 13.73
N ARG A 8 -7.50 -9.67 13.03
CA ARG A 8 -7.51 -9.66 11.56
C ARG A 8 -8.28 -8.50 10.97
N ARG A 9 -9.31 -8.01 11.65
CA ARG A 9 -10.03 -6.79 11.23
C ARG A 9 -9.12 -5.59 11.36
N ASP A 10 -8.41 -5.49 12.49
CA ASP A 10 -7.40 -4.45 12.71
C ASP A 10 -6.27 -4.52 11.67
N ASN A 11 -5.87 -5.72 11.24
CA ASN A 11 -4.86 -5.87 10.18
C ASN A 11 -5.35 -5.33 8.84
N VAL A 12 -6.56 -5.70 8.39
CA VAL A 12 -7.14 -5.19 7.13
C VAL A 12 -7.28 -3.67 7.17
N ASP A 13 -7.78 -3.11 8.28
CA ASP A 13 -7.95 -1.66 8.43
C ASP A 13 -6.59 -0.92 8.40
N LYS A 14 -5.56 -1.47 9.05
CA LYS A 14 -4.19 -0.92 9.00
C LYS A 14 -3.60 -1.00 7.59
N ILE A 15 -3.78 -2.12 6.90
CA ILE A 15 -3.28 -2.28 5.53
C ILE A 15 -4.00 -1.31 4.59
N GLN A 16 -5.33 -1.17 4.70
CA GLN A 16 -6.11 -0.22 3.90
C GLN A 16 -5.70 1.24 4.18
N PHE A 17 -5.44 1.59 5.45
CA PHE A 17 -4.91 2.89 5.83
C PHE A 17 -3.55 3.17 5.17
N ASN A 18 -2.64 2.19 5.20
CA ASN A 18 -1.33 2.29 4.55
C ASN A 18 -1.44 2.40 3.01
N ILE A 19 -2.38 1.68 2.40
CA ILE A 19 -2.69 1.80 0.96
C ILE A 19 -3.11 3.23 0.63
N ASN A 20 -4.10 3.76 1.35
CA ASN A 20 -4.62 5.11 1.11
C ASN A 20 -3.52 6.16 1.23
N HIS A 21 -2.72 6.10 2.30
CA HIS A 21 -1.58 7.01 2.48
C HIS A 21 -0.51 6.84 1.41
N THR A 22 -0.26 5.61 0.95
CA THR A 22 0.74 5.38 -0.11
C THR A 22 0.28 5.99 -1.43
N ILE A 23 -1.00 5.86 -1.78
CA ILE A 23 -1.60 6.47 -2.97
C ILE A 23 -1.53 8.00 -2.88
N GLU A 24 -1.99 8.58 -1.78
CA GLU A 24 -1.94 10.03 -1.56
C GLU A 24 -0.50 10.58 -1.67
N ASN A 25 0.48 9.85 -1.11
CA ASN A 25 1.89 10.20 -1.20
C ASN A 25 2.48 10.04 -2.61
N MET A 26 1.89 9.19 -3.45
CA MET A 26 2.28 9.07 -4.86
C MET A 26 1.73 10.25 -5.66
N GLU A 27 0.45 10.60 -5.47
CA GLU A 27 -0.20 11.74 -6.13
C GLU A 27 0.51 13.06 -5.79
N LYS A 28 0.74 13.33 -4.50
CA LYS A 28 1.51 14.51 -4.04
C LYS A 28 2.93 14.54 -4.62
N ALA A 29 3.55 13.38 -4.78
CA ALA A 29 4.87 13.30 -5.38
C ALA A 29 4.83 13.57 -6.89
N GLU A 30 3.76 13.16 -7.59
CA GLU A 30 3.54 13.48 -9.01
C GLU A 30 3.31 14.98 -9.22
N GLU A 31 2.47 15.62 -8.40
CA GLU A 31 2.30 17.08 -8.40
C GLU A 31 3.65 17.80 -8.18
N THR A 32 4.42 17.35 -7.19
CA THR A 32 5.76 17.92 -6.93
C THR A 32 6.70 17.71 -8.12
N MET A 33 6.62 16.56 -8.79
CA MET A 33 7.43 16.24 -9.96
C MET A 33 7.10 17.15 -11.14
N GLU A 34 5.83 17.53 -11.34
CA GLU A 34 5.43 18.47 -12.39
C GLU A 34 6.06 19.85 -12.19
N LEU A 35 6.14 20.31 -10.95
CA LEU A 35 6.75 21.59 -10.57
C LEU A 35 8.30 21.54 -10.53
N THR A 36 8.89 20.35 -10.56
CA THR A 36 10.34 20.17 -10.45
C THR A 36 11.02 20.35 -11.80
N GLU A 37 11.99 21.26 -11.92
CA GLU A 37 12.75 21.43 -13.17
C GLU A 37 13.93 20.44 -13.29
N ASP A 38 14.54 20.06 -12.17
CA ASP A 38 15.71 19.18 -12.17
C ASP A 38 15.35 17.75 -12.64
N PRO A 39 15.91 17.28 -13.77
CA PRO A 39 15.65 15.93 -14.30
C PRO A 39 16.09 14.82 -13.34
N ARG A 40 17.11 15.04 -12.49
CA ARG A 40 17.56 14.06 -11.50
C ARG A 40 16.52 13.89 -10.40
N GLN A 41 15.97 14.98 -9.89
CA GLN A 41 14.90 14.96 -8.90
C GLN A 41 13.63 14.31 -9.47
N LYS A 42 13.24 14.66 -10.71
CA LYS A 42 12.13 13.99 -11.41
C LYS A 42 12.34 12.47 -11.51
N LYS A 43 13.54 12.02 -11.85
CA LYS A 43 13.87 10.59 -11.92
C LYS A 43 13.75 9.92 -10.55
N ALA A 44 14.28 10.54 -9.50
CA ALA A 44 14.20 10.00 -8.15
C ALA A 44 12.75 9.87 -7.65
N ILE A 45 11.89 10.85 -7.98
CA ILE A 45 10.46 10.79 -7.65
C ILE A 45 9.79 9.61 -8.38
N LYS A 46 10.05 9.45 -9.70
CA LYS A 46 9.52 8.31 -10.47
C LYS A 46 9.95 6.97 -9.88
N GLU A 47 11.23 6.79 -9.59
CA GLU A 47 11.75 5.55 -9.00
C GLU A 47 11.14 5.26 -7.63
N LYS A 48 10.87 6.29 -6.83
CA LYS A 48 10.17 6.15 -5.55
C LYS A 48 8.71 5.72 -5.77
N ASN A 49 8.01 6.29 -6.74
CA ASN A 49 6.63 5.89 -7.08
C ASN A 49 6.56 4.48 -7.66
N VAL A 50 7.55 4.04 -8.44
CA VAL A 50 7.64 2.64 -8.90
C VAL A 50 7.70 1.68 -7.71
N ARG A 51 8.61 1.90 -6.75
CA ARG A 51 8.70 1.06 -5.55
C ARG A 51 7.42 1.08 -4.69
N ARG A 52 6.70 2.20 -4.66
CA ARG A 52 5.41 2.31 -3.98
C ARG A 52 4.32 1.48 -4.67
N LYS A 53 4.33 1.39 -6.01
CA LYS A 53 3.42 0.48 -6.75
C LYS A 53 3.67 -0.97 -6.37
N ASP A 54 4.94 -1.39 -6.32
CA ASP A 54 5.30 -2.75 -5.89
C ASP A 54 4.81 -3.03 -4.45
N ALA A 55 4.96 -2.04 -3.54
CA ALA A 55 4.46 -2.16 -2.17
C ALA A 55 2.92 -2.26 -2.10
N LEU A 56 2.20 -1.49 -2.93
CA LEU A 56 0.74 -1.55 -3.03
C LEU A 56 0.25 -2.93 -3.49
N ASP A 57 0.95 -3.56 -4.42
CA ASP A 57 0.61 -4.91 -4.87
C ASP A 57 0.84 -5.95 -3.75
N GLY A 58 1.88 -5.78 -2.94
CA GLY A 58 2.07 -6.54 -1.70
C GLY A 58 0.90 -6.40 -0.73
N PHE A 59 0.47 -5.17 -0.46
CA PHE A 59 -0.67 -4.90 0.44
C PHE A 59 -2.00 -5.47 -0.09
N ARG A 60 -2.22 -5.42 -1.40
CA ARG A 60 -3.41 -6.02 -2.04
C ARG A 60 -3.46 -7.53 -1.85
N ASN A 61 -2.31 -8.20 -2.01
CA ASN A 61 -2.22 -9.64 -1.76
C ASN A 61 -2.47 -9.96 -0.28
N GLU A 62 -1.93 -9.16 0.65
CA GLU A 62 -2.14 -9.36 2.08
C GLU A 62 -3.61 -9.19 2.51
N ILE A 63 -4.33 -8.20 1.97
CA ILE A 63 -5.78 -8.06 2.19
C ILE A 63 -6.53 -9.28 1.66
N LYS A 64 -6.15 -9.80 0.49
CA LYS A 64 -6.79 -10.97 -0.11
C LYS A 64 -6.60 -12.21 0.77
N ASP A 65 -5.38 -12.45 1.22
CA ASP A 65 -5.05 -13.58 2.11
C ASP A 65 -5.81 -13.48 3.45
N GLU A 66 -5.93 -12.27 4.01
CA GLU A 66 -6.71 -12.05 5.24
C GLU A 66 -8.23 -12.25 5.02
N ALA A 67 -8.76 -11.86 3.85
CA ALA A 67 -10.15 -12.09 3.48
C ALA A 67 -10.46 -13.59 3.30
N GLU A 68 -9.60 -14.33 2.61
CA GLU A 68 -9.73 -15.79 2.42
C GLU A 68 -9.64 -16.53 3.76
N ALA A 69 -8.72 -16.10 4.63
CA ALA A 69 -8.59 -16.69 5.96
C ALA A 69 -9.77 -16.40 6.89
N LYS A 70 -10.53 -15.32 6.64
CA LYS A 70 -11.81 -15.05 7.31
C LYS A 70 -12.89 -16.02 6.82
N GLU A 71 -13.01 -16.23 5.51
CA GLU A 71 -14.01 -17.14 4.92
C GLU A 71 -13.82 -18.59 5.39
N HIS A 72 -12.57 -19.06 5.45
CA HIS A 72 -12.25 -20.42 5.88
C HIS A 72 -12.44 -20.69 7.39
N ARG A 73 -12.57 -19.67 8.25
CA ARG A 73 -12.81 -19.82 9.70
C ARG A 73 -14.29 -20.00 10.06
N TYR A 74 -15.21 -19.86 9.11
CA TYR A 74 -16.65 -19.99 9.34
C TYR A 74 -17.28 -21.26 8.72
N LYS A 75 -16.47 -22.29 8.39
CA LYS A 75 -16.96 -23.63 8.04
C LYS A 75 -16.80 -24.61 9.18
#